data_AF-B6SP02-F1
#
_entry.id   AF-B6SP02-F1
#
_cell.length_a   1.000
_cell.length_b   1.000
_cell.length_c   1.000
_cell.angle_alpha   90.00
_cell.angle_beta   90.00
_cell.angle_gamma   90.00
#
_symmetry.space_group_name_H-M   'P 1'
#
loop_
_entity.id
_entity.type
_entity.pdbx_description
1 polymer ?
#
loop_
_entity_poly.entity_id
_entity_poly.type
_entity_poly.pdbx_seq_one_letter_code
_entity_poly.pdbx_strand_id
1 'polypeptide(L)' 'MAKSKNHTAHNQSFKAHKNGIKKPKRHRQTSTKGMDPKFLRNLRYSRKGNKKSCEAESEE' A
#
# COMPACT_ATOMS: atom_id res chain seq x y z
N MET A 1 -7.47 -37.70 32.87
CA MET A 1 -7.16 -36.73 31.79
C MET A 1 -6.39 -35.57 32.42
N ALA A 2 -5.11 -35.39 32.10
CA ALA A 2 -4.30 -34.32 32.69
C ALA A 2 -4.55 -33.01 31.94
N LYS A 3 -4.84 -31.93 32.66
CA LYS A 3 -5.02 -30.60 32.05
C LYS A 3 -3.66 -30.03 31.64
N SER A 4 -3.59 -29.47 30.43
CA SER A 4 -2.42 -28.75 29.91
C SER A 4 -2.63 -27.23 29.98
N LYS A 5 -1.61 -26.45 29.60
CA LYS A 5 -1.68 -24.98 29.63
C LYS A 5 -2.64 -24.48 28.56
N ASN A 6 -3.63 -23.68 28.96
CA ASN A 6 -4.69 -23.20 28.06
C ASN A 6 -4.23 -22.09 27.09
N HIS A 7 -3.23 -21.28 27.43
CA HIS A 7 -2.69 -20.22 26.56
C HIS A 7 -1.27 -19.79 26.99
N THR A 8 -0.42 -19.37 26.03
CA THR A 8 0.86 -18.72 26.34
C THR A 8 1.34 -17.77 25.23
N ALA A 9 1.74 -16.56 25.61
CA ALA A 9 2.46 -15.62 24.74
C ALA A 9 3.99 -15.84 24.77
N HIS A 10 4.47 -16.85 25.48
CA HIS A 10 5.89 -17.13 25.60
C HIS A 10 6.47 -17.49 24.22
N ASN A 11 7.68 -17.02 23.93
CA ASN A 11 8.39 -17.18 22.65
C ASN A 11 7.78 -16.46 21.42
N GLN A 12 6.64 -15.76 21.56
CA GLN A 12 6.06 -15.03 20.42
C GLN A 12 6.94 -13.86 19.99
N SER A 13 7.42 -13.05 20.94
CA SER A 13 8.31 -11.93 20.67
C SER A 13 9.63 -12.40 20.04
N PHE A 14 10.23 -13.47 20.56
CA PHE A 14 11.47 -14.03 20.00
C PHE A 14 11.30 -14.46 18.54
N LYS A 15 10.20 -15.15 18.21
CA LYS A 15 9.89 -15.53 16.82
C LYS A 15 9.64 -14.33 15.91
N ALA A 16 8.91 -13.33 16.38
CA ALA A 16 8.63 -12.11 15.61
C ALA A 16 9.92 -11.33 15.29
N HIS A 17 10.89 -11.33 16.21
CA HIS A 17 12.15 -10.62 16.04
C HIS A 17 13.25 -11.42 15.34
N LYS A 18 13.14 -12.75 15.22
CA LYS A 18 14.14 -13.61 14.54
C LYS A 18 14.49 -13.11 13.12
N ASN A 19 13.48 -12.71 12.34
CA ASN A 19 13.66 -12.14 11.00
C ASN A 19 13.38 -10.62 10.97
N GLY A 20 13.06 -10.05 12.13
CA GLY A 20 12.61 -8.68 12.32
C GLY A 20 11.19 -8.41 11.80
N ILE A 21 10.51 -7.45 12.44
CA ILE A 21 9.22 -6.93 11.99
C ILE A 21 9.46 -6.04 10.76
N LYS A 22 9.02 -6.50 9.58
CA LYS A 22 9.22 -5.76 8.33
C LYS A 22 8.27 -4.57 8.24
N LYS A 23 8.81 -3.41 7.87
CA LYS A 23 8.03 -2.21 7.57
C LYS A 23 7.34 -2.35 6.21
N PRO A 24 6.19 -1.67 5.97
CA PRO A 24 5.57 -1.65 4.65
C PRO A 24 6.54 -1.07 3.60
N LYS A 25 6.51 -1.64 2.40
CA LYS A 25 7.37 -1.19 1.29
C LYS A 25 6.91 0.19 0.81
N ARG A 26 7.87 1.09 0.61
CA ARG A 26 7.62 2.42 0.00
C ARG A 26 7.73 2.28 -1.51
N HIS A 27 6.63 2.59 -2.21
CA HIS A 27 6.59 2.66 -3.67
C HIS A 27 6.45 4.12 -4.12
N ARG A 28 6.95 4.45 -5.33
CA ARG A 28 6.81 5.81 -5.90
C ARG A 28 5.35 6.22 -6.05
N GLN A 29 4.46 5.27 -6.34
CA GLN A 29 3.02 5.47 -6.38
C GLN A 29 2.37 4.46 -5.44
N THR A 30 1.66 4.98 -4.43
CA THR A 30 0.89 4.17 -3.48
C THR A 30 -0.53 3.93 -3.98
N SER A 31 -1.25 3.01 -3.34
CA SER A 31 -2.66 2.75 -3.67
C SER A 31 -3.53 3.97 -3.37
N THR A 32 -4.44 4.30 -4.28
CA THR A 32 -5.47 5.34 -4.11
C THR A 32 -6.80 4.78 -3.57
N LYS A 33 -6.81 3.54 -3.07
CA LYS A 33 -8.01 2.90 -2.51
C LYS A 33 -8.47 3.67 -1.25
N GLY A 34 -9.75 4.05 -1.22
CA GLY A 34 -10.34 4.80 -0.11
C GLY A 34 -10.18 6.32 -0.20
N MET A 35 -9.61 6.83 -1.29
CA MET A 35 -9.54 8.28 -1.54
C MET A 35 -10.88 8.82 -2.06
N ASP A 36 -11.12 10.13 -1.89
CA ASP A 36 -12.37 10.78 -2.29
C ASP A 36 -12.73 10.51 -3.78
N PRO A 37 -13.93 9.95 -4.05
CA PRO A 37 -14.40 9.72 -5.41
C PRO A 37 -14.39 10.97 -6.30
N LYS A 38 -14.66 12.17 -5.75
CA LYS A 38 -14.68 13.42 -6.55
C LYS A 38 -13.27 13.76 -7.03
N PHE A 39 -12.27 13.69 -6.15
CA PHE A 39 -10.87 13.81 -6.53
C PHE A 39 -10.45 12.77 -7.59
N LEU A 40 -10.80 11.50 -7.40
CA LEU A 40 -10.45 10.43 -8.34
C LEU A 40 -11.06 10.63 -9.73
N ARG A 41 -12.30 11.12 -9.80
CA ARG A 41 -12.95 11.47 -11.07
C ARG A 41 -12.20 12.60 -11.78
N ASN A 42 -11.85 13.67 -11.06
CA ASN A 42 -11.09 14.78 -11.63
C ASN A 42 -9.72 14.30 -12.14
N LEU A 43 -8.96 13.58 -11.31
CA LEU A 43 -7.64 13.04 -11.66
C LEU A 43 -7.68 12.18 -12.93
N ARG A 44 -8.75 11.39 -13.13
CA ARG A 44 -8.96 10.59 -14.34
C ARG A 44 -9.10 11.47 -15.59
N TYR A 45 -9.89 12.54 -15.52
CA TYR A 45 -10.10 13.44 -16.65
C TYR A 45 -8.86 14.28 -16.95
N SER A 46 -8.19 14.84 -15.92
CA SER A 46 -6.95 15.59 -16.08
C SER A 46 -5.86 14.73 -16.76
N ARG A 47 -5.68 13.48 -16.30
CA ARG A 47 -4.71 12.55 -16.93
C ARG A 47 -5.06 12.23 -18.38
N LYS A 48 -6.35 12.20 -18.75
CA LYS A 48 -6.77 12.01 -20.15
C LYS A 48 -6.42 13.22 -21.02
N GLY A 49 -6.58 14.43 -20.50
CA GLY A 49 -6.19 15.66 -21.19
C GLY A 49 -4.67 15.77 -21.35
N ASN A 50 -3.92 15.54 -20.28
CA ASN A 50 -2.46 15.69 -20.27
C ASN A 50 -1.74 14.70 -21.19
N LYS A 51 -2.30 13.51 -21.46
CA LYS A 51 -1.71 12.57 -22.42
C LYS A 51 -1.68 13.15 -23.83
N LYS A 52 -2.78 13.78 -24.26
CA LYS A 52 -2.88 14.38 -25.60
C LYS A 52 -1.98 15.59 -25.75
N SER A 53 -1.86 16.42 -24.73
CA SER A 53 -0.95 17.56 -24.75
C SER A 53 0.51 17.12 -24.71
N CYS A 54 0.82 16.05 -23.98
CA CYS A 54 2.19 15.52 -23.91
C CYS A 54 2.63 14.87 -25.24
N GLU A 55 1.70 14.26 -26.00
CA GLU A 55 1.96 13.78 -27.36
C GLU A 55 2.27 14.94 -28.31
N ALA A 56 1.46 16.01 -28.26
CA ALA A 56 1.69 17.22 -29.07
C ALA A 56 3.00 17.95 -28.72
N GLU A 57 3.36 18.05 -27.43
CA GLU A 57 4.62 18.68 -27.00
C GLU A 57 5.86 17.81 -27.21
N SER A 58 5.70 16.52 -27.50
CA SER A 58 6.83 15.65 -27.85
C SER A 58 7.13 15.58 -29.35
N GLU A 59 6.19 16.06 -30.17
CA GLU A 59 6.34 16.17 -31.63
C GLU A 59 6.87 17.55 -32.08
N GLU A 60 6.84 18.55 -31.18
CA GLU A 60 7.65 19.78 -31.24
C GLU A 60 9.09 19.54 -30.76
#